data_AF-K0V8V4-F1
#
_entry.id   AF-K0V8V4-F1
#
_cell.length_a   1.000
_cell.length_b   1.000
_cell.length_c   1.000
_cell.angle_alpha   90.00
_cell.angle_beta   90.00
_cell.angle_gamma   90.00
#
_symmetry.space_group_name_H-M   'P 1'
#
loop_
_entity.id
_entity.type
_entity.pdbx_description
1 polymer ?
#
loop_
_entity_poly.entity_id
_entity_poly.type
_entity_poly.pdbx_seq_one_letter_code
_entity_poly.pdbx_strand_id
1 'polypeptide(L)'
;MSICDTCGNDYDKAFTVTFHDGRTATFDSVECAASQLAPQCLHCGCRILGHGIETDDGIFCCAHCARKDTNADVNDRWPVPAGA
;
A
#
# COMPACT_ATOMS: atom_id res chain seq x y z
N MET A 1 -25.23 11.33 4.22
CA MET A 1 -24.67 10.02 4.62
C MET A 1 -23.24 10.25 5.07
N SER A 2 -22.37 9.24 5.01
CA SER A 2 -20.96 9.34 5.35
C SER A 2 -20.20 10.11 4.25
N ILE A 3 -19.38 11.07 4.64
CA ILE A 3 -18.55 11.87 3.73
C ILE A 3 -17.20 11.17 3.54
N CYS A 4 -16.74 11.06 2.30
CA CYS A 4 -15.44 10.49 1.98
C CYS A 4 -14.31 11.41 2.45
N ASP A 5 -13.38 10.87 3.26
CA ASP A 5 -12.24 11.61 3.82
C ASP A 5 -11.19 11.99 2.76
N THR A 6 -11.24 11.39 1.57
CA THR A 6 -10.34 11.71 0.46
C THR A 6 -10.90 12.82 -0.44
N CYS A 7 -12.13 12.65 -0.93
CA CYS A 7 -12.69 13.50 -2.00
C CYS A 7 -13.83 14.42 -1.54
N GLY A 8 -14.34 14.25 -0.32
CA GLY A 8 -15.45 15.05 0.22
C GLY A 8 -16.84 14.70 -0.33
N ASN A 9 -16.97 13.62 -1.11
CA ASN A 9 -18.25 13.15 -1.63
C ASN A 9 -19.14 12.60 -0.49
N ASP A 10 -20.40 13.03 -0.42
CA ASP A 10 -21.40 12.46 0.50
C ASP A 10 -22.08 11.27 -0.19
N TYR A 11 -21.82 10.05 0.30
CA TYR A 11 -22.23 8.83 -0.39
C TYR A 11 -22.87 7.80 0.54
N ASP A 12 -23.97 7.21 0.08
CA ASP A 12 -24.82 6.32 0.87
C ASP A 12 -24.20 4.95 1.11
N LYS A 13 -23.31 4.52 0.22
CA LYS A 13 -22.60 3.24 0.29
C LYS A 13 -21.13 3.39 0.65
N ALA A 14 -20.76 4.51 1.28
CA ALA A 14 -19.43 4.67 1.83
C ALA A 14 -19.14 3.57 2.89
N PHE A 15 -17.87 3.23 3.04
CA PHE A 15 -17.39 2.23 4.00
C PHE A 15 -16.34 2.84 4.92
N THR A 16 -16.13 2.24 6.08
CA THR A 16 -15.15 2.70 7.08
C THR A 16 -14.04 1.68 7.26
N VAL A 17 -12.81 2.15 7.26
CA VAL A 17 -11.61 1.39 7.62
C VAL A 17 -11.23 1.76 9.05
N THR A 18 -10.97 0.76 9.89
CA THR A 18 -10.46 0.95 11.26
C THR A 18 -9.01 0.49 11.30
N PHE A 19 -8.12 1.36 11.79
CA PHE A 19 -6.69 1.09 11.91
C PHE A 19 -6.38 0.37 13.22
N HIS A 20 -5.20 -0.24 13.30
CA HIS A 20 -4.76 -0.98 14.50
C HIS A 20 -4.67 -0.10 15.77
N ASP A 21 -4.46 1.21 15.61
CA ASP A 21 -4.38 2.20 16.68
C ASP A 21 -5.76 2.74 17.11
N GLY A 22 -6.85 2.19 16.54
CA GLY A 22 -8.23 2.57 16.84
C GLY A 22 -8.73 3.79 16.05
N ARG A 23 -7.90 4.43 15.23
CA ARG A 23 -8.38 5.47 14.30
C ARG A 23 -9.31 4.87 13.25
N THR A 24 -10.17 5.70 12.68
CA THR A 24 -11.08 5.33 11.60
C THR A 24 -10.99 6.33 10.45
N ALA A 25 -11.22 5.87 9.23
CA ALA A 25 -11.40 6.71 8.05
C ALA A 25 -12.51 6.16 7.15
N THR A 26 -13.27 7.03 6.52
CA THR A 26 -14.44 6.72 5.69
C THR A 26 -14.17 7.05 4.22
N PHE A 27 -14.52 6.14 3.32
CA PHE A 27 -14.27 6.27 1.89
C PHE A 27 -15.50 5.87 1.07
N ASP A 28 -15.70 6.53 -0.06
CA ASP A 28 -16.76 6.20 -1.02
C ASP A 28 -16.36 5.13 -2.05
N SER A 29 -15.06 4.85 -2.15
CA SER A 29 -14.48 3.97 -3.17
C SER A 29 -13.12 3.43 -2.74
N VAL A 30 -12.74 2.29 -3.32
CA VAL A 30 -11.41 1.67 -3.07
C VAL A 30 -10.28 2.56 -3.58
N GLU A 31 -10.47 3.30 -4.66
CA GLU A 31 -9.46 4.25 -5.15
C GLU A 31 -9.23 5.39 -4.15
N CYS A 32 -10.31 5.98 -3.61
CA CYS A 32 -10.18 7.01 -2.57
C CYS A 32 -9.45 6.48 -1.34
N ALA A 33 -9.79 5.26 -0.90
CA ALA A 33 -9.07 4.59 0.19
C ALA A 33 -7.60 4.38 -0.17
N ALA A 34 -7.29 3.75 -1.30
CA ALA A 34 -5.93 3.49 -1.77
C ALA A 34 -5.09 4.77 -1.85
N SER A 35 -5.68 5.88 -2.28
CA SER A 35 -4.98 7.15 -2.43
C SER A 35 -4.42 7.71 -1.13
N GLN A 36 -5.08 7.43 0.00
CA GLN A 36 -4.72 7.92 1.33
C GLN A 36 -4.03 6.85 2.19
N LEU A 37 -4.45 5.59 2.05
CA LEU A 37 -4.01 4.48 2.90
C LEU A 37 -2.74 3.80 2.39
N ALA A 38 -2.52 3.74 1.08
CA ALA A 38 -1.42 2.96 0.52
C ALA A 38 -0.09 3.73 0.62
N PRO A 39 0.97 3.11 1.17
CA PRO A 39 2.29 3.72 1.15
C PRO A 39 2.81 3.85 -0.29
N GLN A 40 3.75 4.76 -0.50
CA GLN A 40 4.43 4.92 -1.78
C GLN A 40 5.75 4.16 -1.76
N CYS A 41 6.06 3.48 -2.87
CA CYS A 41 7.35 2.84 -3.08
C CYS A 41 8.46 3.90 -3.04
N LEU A 42 9.47 3.68 -2.20
CA LEU A 42 10.58 4.63 -2.06
C LEU A 42 11.37 4.83 -3.37
N HIS A 43 11.44 3.79 -4.21
CA HIS A 43 12.17 3.84 -5.48
C HIS A 43 11.39 4.54 -6.60
N CYS A 44 10.16 4.07 -6.88
CA CYS A 44 9.42 4.47 -8.08
C CYS A 44 8.19 5.34 -7.81
N GLY A 45 7.86 5.59 -6.55
CA GLY A 45 6.73 6.45 -6.14
C GLY A 45 5.34 5.85 -6.37
N CYS A 46 5.21 4.64 -6.93
CA CYS A 46 3.89 4.03 -7.09
C CYS A 46 3.28 3.66 -5.74
N ARG A 47 1.95 3.68 -5.65
CA ARG A 47 1.23 3.21 -4.46
C ARG A 47 1.32 1.69 -4.33
N ILE A 48 1.65 1.23 -3.14
CA ILE A 48 1.77 -0.18 -2.80
C ILE A 48 0.39 -0.66 -2.32
N LEU A 49 -0.37 -1.25 -3.22
CA LEU A 49 -1.72 -1.79 -2.91
C LEU A 49 -1.67 -3.24 -2.41
N GLY A 50 -0.55 -3.93 -2.58
CA GLY A 50 -0.32 -5.32 -2.15
C GLY A 50 0.62 -5.43 -0.95
N HIS A 51 1.13 -6.64 -0.71
CA HIS A 51 2.13 -6.93 0.33
C HIS A 51 3.51 -6.43 -0.10
N GLY A 52 3.75 -5.11 -0.04
CA GLY A 52 5.05 -4.52 -0.35
C GLY A 52 6.22 -5.17 0.40
N ILE A 53 7.42 -4.87 -0.06
CA ILE A 53 8.65 -5.35 0.57
C ILE A 53 9.18 -4.28 1.50
N GLU A 54 9.22 -4.59 2.78
CA GLU A 54 9.79 -3.73 3.81
C GLU A 54 11.24 -4.15 4.09
N THR A 55 12.10 -3.15 4.24
CA THR A 55 13.52 -3.26 4.56
C THR A 55 13.86 -2.20 5.61
N ASP A 56 15.07 -2.23 6.16
CA ASP A 56 15.53 -1.20 7.10
C ASP A 56 15.54 0.23 6.49
N ASP A 57 15.67 0.33 5.16
CA ASP A 57 15.75 1.62 4.44
C ASP A 57 14.36 2.15 4.02
N GLY A 58 13.33 1.30 4.00
CA GLY A 58 11.97 1.70 3.62
C GLY A 58 11.15 0.58 2.98
N ILE A 59 10.01 0.99 2.39
CA ILE A 59 9.03 0.09 1.76
C ILE A 59 9.00 0.25 0.24
N PHE A 60 8.89 -0.89 -0.45
CA PHE A 60 8.99 -0.98 -1.91
C PHE A 60 7.83 -1.79 -2.50
N CYS A 61 7.46 -1.49 -3.74
CA CYS A 61 6.36 -2.19 -4.40
C CYS A 61 6.72 -3.62 -4.85
N CYS A 62 8.00 -3.92 -5.03
CA CYS A 62 8.49 -5.21 -5.51
C CYS A 62 9.99 -5.40 -5.23
N ALA A 63 10.48 -6.62 -5.43
CA ALA A 63 11.87 -7.02 -5.18
C ALA A 63 12.85 -6.30 -6.11
N HIS A 64 12.41 -5.97 -7.33
CA HIS A 64 13.20 -5.14 -8.23
C HIS A 64 13.50 -3.76 -7.62
N CYS A 65 12.48 -3.07 -7.10
CA CYS A 65 12.65 -1.75 -6.51
C CYS A 65 13.47 -1.82 -5.21
N ALA A 66 13.21 -2.81 -4.35
CA ALA A 66 13.99 -2.99 -3.13
C ALA A 66 15.49 -3.19 -3.43
N ARG A 67 15.85 -4.04 -4.41
CA ARG A 67 17.26 -4.27 -4.80
C ARG A 67 17.92 -3.08 -5.51
N LYS A 68 17.14 -2.11 -6.00
CA LYS A 68 17.71 -0.91 -6.63
C LYS A 68 18.27 0.06 -5.61
N ASP A 69 17.62 0.15 -4.45
CA ASP A 69 17.96 1.15 -3.42
C ASP A 69 18.52 0.52 -2.13
N THR A 70 18.49 -0.82 -2.00
CA THR A 70 18.94 -1.56 -0.80
C THR A 70 19.71 -2.82 -1.20
N ASN A 71 20.35 -3.47 -0.22
CA ASN A 71 21.00 -4.78 -0.37
C ASN A 71 20.07 -5.97 -0.03
N ALA A 72 18.75 -5.78 -0.09
CA ALA A 72 17.79 -6.81 0.30
C ALA A 72 17.85 -8.06 -0.60
N ASP A 73 18.02 -9.23 0.02
CA ASP A 73 17.94 -10.54 -0.64
C ASP A 73 16.49 -11.04 -0.65
N VAL A 74 15.71 -10.50 -1.59
CA VAL A 74 14.26 -10.73 -1.71
C VAL A 74 13.89 -11.16 -3.12
N ASN A 75 12.76 -11.85 -3.28
CA ASN A 75 12.25 -12.31 -4.56
C ASN A 75 10.76 -12.02 -4.72
N ASP A 76 10.34 -11.61 -5.91
CA ASP A 76 8.92 -11.36 -6.21
C ASP A 76 8.11 -12.66 -6.26
N ARG A 77 8.75 -13.75 -6.68
CA ARG A 77 8.11 -15.05 -6.86
C ARG A 77 8.36 -15.96 -5.67
N TRP A 78 7.29 -16.50 -5.08
CA TRP A 78 7.35 -17.55 -4.07
C TRP A 78 6.61 -18.82 -4.55
N PRO A 79 7.17 -20.03 -4.36
CA PRO A 79 8.52 -20.31 -3.87
C PRO A 79 9.60 -19.90 -4.89
N VAL A 80 10.80 -19.63 -4.39
CA VAL A 80 11.97 -19.38 -5.26
C VAL A 80 12.32 -20.68 -6.01
N PRO A 81 12.38 -20.68 -7.35
CA PRO A 81 12.75 -21.87 -8.11
C PRO A 81 14.14 -22.37 -7.74
N ALA A 82 14.33 -23.69 -7.70
CA ALA A 82 15.65 -24.27 -7.49
C ALA A 82 16.63 -23.85 -8.61
N GLY A 83 17.78 -23.29 -8.23
CA GLY A 83 18.83 -22.84 -9.16
C GLY A 83 18.69 -21.41 -9.67
N ALA A 84 17.79 -20.61 -9.08
CA ALA A 84 17.72 -19.16 -9.25
C ALA A 84 18.70 -18.43 -8.31
#